data_AF-A0A142IGZ9-F1
#
_entry.id   AF-A0A142IGZ9-F1
#
_cell.length_a   1.000
_cell.length_b   1.000
_cell.length_c   1.000
_cell.angle_alpha   90.00
_cell.angle_beta   90.00
_cell.angle_gamma   90.00
#
_symmetry.space_group_name_H-M   'P 1'
#
loop_
_entity.id
_entity.type
_entity.pdbx_description
1 polymer ?
#
loop_
_entity_poly.entity_id
_entity_poly.type
_entity_poly.pdbx_seq_one_letter_code
_entity_poly.pdbx_strand_id
1 'polypeptide(L)'
;TVKEKAKVPVIETGVGNCHIYVDKYANLDMATQIVINAKTQRPSVCNAAESLVVHADIVEEFLPNLEKAISKIQSVEFRADERALKLMEKAVPALPEDFATEFLDYIMSVKVVDSLDEAINWINTYTTSHSEAIVTQDISRAEQFQDDVDAAAVYVNASTRFTDGFVFGLGAEIGISTQKMHARGPMGL
;
A
#
# COMPACT_ATOMS: atom_id res chain seq x y z
N THR A 1 -22.40 10.05 -7.89
CA THR A 1 -21.13 10.46 -8.54
C THR A 1 -21.32 10.61 -10.05
N VAL A 2 -20.32 11.11 -10.80
CA VAL A 2 -20.39 11.17 -12.29
C VAL A 2 -20.68 9.78 -12.87
N LYS A 3 -20.01 8.75 -12.33
CA LYS A 3 -20.22 7.33 -12.66
C LYS A 3 -21.68 6.89 -12.57
N GLU A 4 -22.36 7.18 -11.46
CA GLU A 4 -23.77 6.77 -11.24
C GLU A 4 -24.77 7.40 -12.21
N LYS A 5 -24.42 8.54 -12.82
CA LYS A 5 -25.32 9.31 -13.70
C LYS A 5 -24.95 9.20 -15.18
N ALA A 6 -23.75 8.68 -15.49
CA ALA A 6 -23.25 8.61 -16.84
C ALA A 6 -23.98 7.52 -17.65
N LYS A 7 -24.44 7.89 -18.86
CA LYS A 7 -24.96 6.94 -19.86
C LYS A 7 -23.90 6.52 -20.87
N VAL A 8 -22.85 7.32 -21.01
CA VAL A 8 -21.66 7.03 -21.82
C VAL A 8 -20.69 6.19 -20.99
N PRO A 9 -19.98 5.20 -21.57
CA PRO A 9 -18.96 4.45 -20.85
C PRO A 9 -17.95 5.38 -20.18
N VAL A 10 -17.68 5.15 -18.90
CA VAL A 10 -16.70 5.90 -18.11
C VAL A 10 -15.57 4.95 -17.75
N ILE A 11 -14.36 5.49 -17.79
CA ILE A 11 -13.18 4.87 -17.21
C ILE A 11 -12.85 5.67 -15.95
N GLU A 12 -13.03 5.03 -14.79
CA GLU A 12 -12.79 5.66 -13.50
C GLU A 12 -11.31 5.59 -13.15
N THR A 13 -10.70 6.77 -12.95
CA THR A 13 -9.40 6.94 -12.31
C THR A 13 -9.66 7.37 -10.87
N GLY A 14 -9.20 6.58 -9.92
CA GLY A 14 -9.74 6.59 -8.56
C GLY A 14 -8.79 7.05 -7.46
N VAL A 15 -9.33 6.99 -6.25
CA VAL A 15 -8.63 6.98 -4.95
C VAL A 15 -7.65 5.81 -4.93
N GLY A 16 -6.49 5.98 -4.31
CA GLY A 16 -5.52 4.92 -4.10
C GLY A 16 -5.09 4.79 -2.64
N ASN A 17 -5.95 4.16 -1.84
CA ASN A 17 -5.56 3.57 -0.56
C ASN A 17 -4.70 2.32 -0.81
N CYS A 18 -3.40 2.53 -1.02
CA CYS A 18 -2.43 1.49 -1.36
C CYS A 18 -1.79 0.91 -0.09
N HIS A 19 -1.61 -0.41 -0.04
CA HIS A 19 -1.05 -1.12 1.10
C HIS A 19 0.32 -1.72 0.78
N ILE A 20 1.15 -1.79 1.82
CA ILE A 20 2.36 -2.61 1.82
C ILE A 20 2.24 -3.62 2.94
N TYR A 21 2.28 -4.90 2.61
CA TYR A 21 2.40 -5.99 3.55
C TYR A 21 3.86 -6.40 3.73
N VAL A 22 4.35 -6.36 4.96
CA VAL A 22 5.68 -6.87 5.32
C VAL A 22 5.52 -8.22 5.99
N ASP A 23 5.92 -9.26 5.26
CA ASP A 23 5.77 -10.65 5.66
C ASP A 23 6.80 -11.08 6.71
N LYS A 24 6.53 -12.16 7.44
CA LYS A 24 7.48 -12.72 8.42
C LYS A 24 8.81 -13.20 7.80
N TYR A 25 8.82 -13.50 6.50
CA TYR A 25 10.04 -13.88 5.77
C TYR A 25 10.64 -12.70 4.97
N ALA A 26 10.24 -11.47 5.27
CA ALA A 26 10.78 -10.29 4.61
C ALA A 26 12.26 -10.06 4.95
N ASN A 27 13.01 -9.56 3.98
CA ASN A 27 14.24 -8.83 4.29
C ASN A 27 13.85 -7.44 4.84
N LEU A 28 14.11 -7.19 6.12
CA LEU A 28 13.64 -5.99 6.83
C LEU A 28 14.28 -4.69 6.34
N ASP A 29 15.53 -4.75 5.87
CA ASP A 29 16.21 -3.59 5.27
C ASP A 29 15.53 -3.20 3.96
N MET A 30 15.26 -4.17 3.10
CA MET A 30 14.53 -3.97 1.85
C MET A 30 13.11 -3.46 2.11
N ALA A 31 12.39 -4.06 3.07
CA ALA A 31 11.07 -3.60 3.47
C ALA A 31 11.08 -2.14 3.91
N THR A 32 12.07 -1.75 4.72
CA THR A 32 12.24 -0.37 5.18
C THR A 32 12.46 0.58 4.00
N GLN A 33 13.34 0.24 3.06
CA GLN A 33 13.58 1.09 1.87
C GLN A 33 12.34 1.21 0.98
N ILE A 34 11.59 0.11 0.80
CA ILE A 34 10.36 0.10 0.00
C ILE A 34 9.29 0.98 0.65
N VAL A 35 9.03 0.82 1.95
CA VAL A 35 8.02 1.61 2.68
C VAL A 35 8.37 3.11 2.64
N ILE A 36 9.62 3.46 2.91
CA ILE A 36 10.09 4.84 2.82
C ILE A 36 9.88 5.39 1.41
N ASN A 37 10.31 4.66 0.38
CA ASN A 37 10.13 5.11 -0.99
C ASN A 37 8.65 5.32 -1.34
N ALA A 38 7.81 4.35 -0.98
CA ALA A 38 6.40 4.35 -1.34
C ALA A 38 5.61 5.48 -0.68
N LYS A 39 5.91 5.82 0.58
CA LYS A 39 5.23 6.91 1.29
C LYS A 39 5.84 8.29 1.02
N THR A 40 7.18 8.38 1.00
CA THR A 40 7.87 9.69 1.09
C THR A 40 8.32 10.26 -0.24
N GLN A 41 8.43 9.46 -1.31
CA GLN A 41 8.91 9.99 -2.60
C GLN A 41 7.98 11.06 -3.15
N ARG A 42 6.66 10.84 -3.06
CA ARG A 42 5.62 11.79 -3.45
C ARG A 42 4.33 11.39 -2.71
N PRO A 43 4.01 11.97 -1.54
CA PRO A 43 2.84 11.55 -0.77
C PRO A 43 1.51 11.97 -1.41
N SER A 44 1.51 12.98 -2.28
CA SER A 44 0.29 13.58 -2.84
C SER A 44 -0.26 12.89 -4.09
N VAL A 45 0.19 11.67 -4.40
CA VAL A 45 -0.29 10.89 -5.56
C VAL A 45 -0.94 9.60 -5.11
N CYS A 46 -1.91 9.13 -5.89
CA CYS A 46 -2.76 7.99 -5.55
C CYS A 46 -2.02 6.65 -5.42
N ASN A 47 -0.80 6.49 -5.94
CA ASN A 47 -0.02 5.26 -5.75
C ASN A 47 0.98 5.35 -4.58
N ALA A 48 0.93 6.42 -3.78
CA ALA A 48 1.66 6.49 -2.52
C ALA A 48 1.09 5.46 -1.55
N ALA A 49 1.94 4.81 -0.76
CA ALA A 49 1.46 3.88 0.26
C ALA A 49 0.73 4.65 1.38
N GLU A 50 -0.47 4.21 1.74
CA GLU A 50 -1.32 4.82 2.75
C GLU A 50 -1.47 3.94 3.99
N SER A 51 -1.30 2.63 3.83
CA SER A 51 -1.46 1.65 4.91
C SER A 51 -0.32 0.64 4.94
N LEU A 52 0.26 0.42 6.11
CA LEU A 52 1.30 -0.56 6.36
C LEU A 52 0.71 -1.75 7.13
N VAL A 53 0.77 -2.94 6.56
CA VAL A 53 0.36 -4.19 7.21
C VAL A 53 1.62 -4.97 7.57
N VAL A 54 1.79 -5.38 8.82
CA VAL A 54 3.02 -6.05 9.28
C VAL A 54 2.69 -7.36 9.98
N HIS A 55 3.42 -8.41 9.65
CA HIS A 55 3.27 -9.69 10.33
C HIS A 55 3.81 -9.64 11.77
N ALA A 56 3.02 -10.16 12.71
CA ALA A 56 3.29 -10.24 14.14
C ALA A 56 4.73 -10.65 14.51
N ASP A 57 5.23 -11.74 13.91
CA ASP A 57 6.56 -12.30 14.20
C ASP A 57 7.74 -11.34 13.97
N ILE A 58 7.58 -10.27 13.21
CA ILE A 58 8.66 -9.31 12.92
C ILE A 58 8.42 -7.90 13.48
N VAL A 59 7.25 -7.63 14.07
CA VAL A 59 6.85 -6.25 14.43
C VAL A 59 7.77 -5.59 15.45
N GLU A 60 8.27 -6.35 16.42
CA GLU A 60 9.12 -5.82 17.51
C GLU A 60 10.45 -5.30 16.98
N GLU A 61 10.99 -5.93 15.93
CA GLU A 61 12.22 -5.48 15.28
C GLU A 61 11.93 -4.42 14.20
N PHE A 62 10.91 -4.65 13.38
CA PHE A 62 10.67 -3.86 12.19
C PHE A 62 10.11 -2.46 12.48
N LEU A 63 9.06 -2.34 13.28
CA LEU A 63 8.34 -1.05 13.45
C LEU A 63 9.20 0.04 14.10
N PRO A 64 9.94 -0.22 15.21
CA PRO A 64 10.79 0.81 15.81
C PRO A 64 11.94 1.25 14.88
N ASN A 65 12.48 0.31 14.10
CA ASN A 65 13.56 0.60 13.15
C ASN A 65 13.04 1.41 11.95
N LEU A 66 11.86 1.07 11.43
CA LEU A 66 11.19 1.83 10.38
C LEU A 66 10.91 3.26 10.83
N GLU A 67 10.33 3.47 12.02
CA GLU A 67 10.03 4.82 12.56
C GLU A 67 11.31 5.68 12.67
N LYS A 68 12.40 5.09 13.16
CA LYS A 68 13.71 5.75 13.25
C LYS A 68 14.33 6.03 11.88
N ALA A 69 14.15 5.13 10.91
CA ALA A 69 14.72 5.29 9.58
C ALA A 69 13.97 6.36 8.78
N ILE A 70 12.63 6.30 8.76
CA ILE A 70 11.81 7.24 8.00
C ILE A 70 11.94 8.66 8.55
N SER A 71 11.98 8.84 9.87
CA SER A 71 12.10 10.16 10.51
C SER A 71 13.41 10.89 10.22
N LYS A 72 14.46 10.19 9.78
CA LYS A 72 15.72 10.81 9.32
C LYS A 72 15.59 11.42 7.92
N ILE A 73 14.60 11.00 7.15
CA ILE A 73 14.36 11.43 5.77
C ILE A 73 13.21 12.42 5.74
N GLN A 74 12.08 12.01 6.31
CA GLN A 74 10.86 12.81 6.39
C GLN A 74 9.97 12.33 7.54
N SER A 75 9.44 13.28 8.32
CA SER A 75 8.52 12.94 9.41
C SER A 75 7.20 12.43 8.82
N VAL A 76 6.80 11.22 9.21
CA VAL A 76 5.51 10.60 8.87
C VAL A 76 4.75 10.36 10.17
N GLU A 77 3.49 10.82 10.23
CA GLU A 77 2.57 10.49 11.30
C GLU A 77 2.05 9.06 11.09
N PHE A 78 2.29 8.17 12.04
CA PHE A 78 1.76 6.82 12.01
C PHE A 78 0.48 6.74 12.82
N ARG A 79 -0.60 6.27 12.20
CA ARG A 79 -1.87 5.95 12.86
C ARG A 79 -1.92 4.44 13.07
N ALA A 80 -1.64 4.01 14.30
CA ALA A 80 -1.32 2.62 14.60
C ALA A 80 -2.44 1.90 15.34
N ASP A 81 -2.62 0.61 15.04
CA ASP A 81 -3.41 -0.28 15.88
C ASP A 81 -2.76 -0.48 17.27
N GLU A 82 -3.48 -1.11 18.20
CA GLU A 82 -3.02 -1.28 19.58
C GLU A 82 -1.69 -2.03 19.73
N ARG A 83 -1.33 -2.87 18.75
CA ARG A 83 -0.08 -3.65 18.78
C ARG A 83 1.08 -2.81 18.29
N ALA A 84 0.91 -2.13 17.16
CA ALA A 84 1.90 -1.22 16.61
C ALA A 84 2.13 0.00 17.50
N LEU A 85 1.09 0.54 18.14
CA LEU A 85 1.17 1.69 19.04
C LEU A 85 2.10 1.45 20.24
N LYS A 86 2.23 0.20 20.71
CA LYS A 86 3.14 -0.16 21.81
C LYS A 86 4.61 -0.16 21.39
N LEU A 87 4.90 -0.18 20.09
CA LEU A 87 6.22 -0.37 19.52
C LEU A 87 6.77 0.91 18.87
N MET A 88 5.90 1.86 18.55
CA MET A 88 6.25 3.12 17.88
C MET A 88 6.14 4.28 18.88
N GLU A 89 7.19 5.09 19.00
CA GLU A 89 7.30 6.13 20.02
C GLU A 89 6.40 7.34 19.74
N LYS A 90 6.18 7.66 18.45
CA LYS A 90 5.45 8.86 18.00
C LYS A 90 4.13 8.54 17.31
N ALA A 91 3.77 7.27 17.18
CA ALA A 91 2.49 6.89 16.59
C ALA A 91 1.32 7.36 17.45
N VAL A 92 0.21 7.66 16.80
CA VAL A 92 -1.08 7.95 17.44
C VAL A 92 -2.03 6.78 17.22
N PRO A 93 -3.03 6.56 18.10
CA PRO A 93 -4.02 5.50 17.89
C PRO A 93 -4.78 5.70 16.57
N ALA A 94 -4.89 4.65 15.76
CA ALA A 94 -5.74 4.65 14.59
C ALA A 94 -7.23 4.61 14.96
N LEU A 95 -8.03 5.38 14.25
CA LEU A 95 -9.48 5.23 14.17
C LEU A 95 -9.84 4.18 13.11
N PRO A 96 -11.00 3.51 13.21
CA PRO A 96 -11.43 2.53 12.20
C PRO A 96 -11.45 3.09 10.77
N GLU A 97 -11.79 4.36 10.60
CA GLU A 97 -11.80 5.07 9.31
C GLU A 97 -10.41 5.30 8.72
N ASP A 98 -9.35 5.34 9.54
CA ASP A 98 -7.99 5.59 9.05
C ASP A 98 -7.50 4.49 8.12
N PHE A 99 -7.91 3.25 8.36
CA PHE A 99 -7.54 2.12 7.51
C PHE A 99 -8.16 2.18 6.11
N ALA A 100 -9.26 2.92 5.95
CA ALA A 100 -9.93 3.13 4.65
C ALA A 100 -9.54 4.46 3.98
N THR A 101 -8.69 5.28 4.61
CA THR A 101 -8.45 6.66 4.20
C THR A 101 -7.23 6.76 3.29
N GLU A 102 -7.40 7.44 2.14
CA GLU A 102 -6.29 7.96 1.35
C GLU A 102 -5.89 9.33 1.92
N PHE A 103 -4.71 9.43 2.53
CA PHE A 103 -4.30 10.64 3.25
C PHE A 103 -3.71 11.71 2.30
N LEU A 104 -3.03 11.29 1.24
CA LEU A 104 -2.29 12.17 0.31
C LEU A 104 -1.27 13.10 0.99
N ASP A 105 -0.79 12.70 2.16
CA ASP A 105 0.14 13.46 3.01
C ASP A 105 1.14 12.49 3.68
N TYR A 106 2.04 13.02 4.50
CA TYR A 106 2.95 12.24 5.33
C TYR A 106 2.25 11.63 6.55
N ILE A 107 1.17 10.89 6.29
CA ILE A 107 0.39 10.12 7.24
C ILE A 107 0.28 8.69 6.69
N MET A 108 0.37 7.69 7.56
CA MET A 108 0.25 6.28 7.18
C MET A 108 -0.41 5.47 8.30
N SER A 109 -1.41 4.66 7.95
CA SER A 109 -1.99 3.72 8.92
C SER A 109 -1.06 2.51 9.14
N VAL A 110 -1.09 1.89 10.31
CA VAL A 110 -0.29 0.70 10.64
C VAL A 110 -1.17 -0.36 11.28
N LYS A 111 -1.21 -1.53 10.67
CA LYS A 111 -1.95 -2.71 11.14
C LYS A 111 -1.00 -3.87 11.39
N VAL A 112 -1.11 -4.52 12.54
CA VAL A 112 -0.45 -5.80 12.79
C VAL A 112 -1.42 -6.95 12.56
N VAL A 113 -0.96 -7.98 11.84
CA VAL A 113 -1.71 -9.20 11.51
C VAL A 113 -0.89 -10.45 11.87
N ASP A 114 -1.55 -11.57 12.10
CA ASP A 114 -0.92 -12.82 12.55
C ASP A 114 -0.64 -13.81 11.40
N SER A 115 -1.15 -13.55 10.19
CA SER A 115 -0.95 -14.44 9.03
C SER A 115 -1.01 -13.71 7.69
N LEU A 116 -0.59 -14.39 6.62
CA LEU A 116 -0.76 -13.92 5.23
C LEU A 116 -2.25 -13.81 4.86
N ASP A 117 -3.06 -14.81 5.20
CA ASP A 117 -4.50 -14.81 4.89
C ASP A 117 -5.20 -13.62 5.57
N GLU A 118 -4.84 -13.30 6.81
CA GLU A 118 -5.35 -12.10 7.49
C GLU A 118 -4.90 -10.82 6.79
N ALA A 119 -3.64 -10.75 6.34
CA ALA A 119 -3.13 -9.60 5.58
C ALA A 119 -3.92 -9.38 4.28
N ILE A 120 -4.13 -10.45 3.51
CA ILE A 120 -4.88 -10.43 2.25
C ILE A 120 -6.33 -9.99 2.51
N ASN A 121 -7.00 -10.59 3.51
CA ASN A 121 -8.37 -10.23 3.86
C ASN A 121 -8.48 -8.76 4.32
N TRP A 122 -7.53 -8.29 5.11
CA TRP A 122 -7.46 -6.90 5.55
C TRP A 122 -7.30 -5.96 4.36
N ILE A 123 -6.33 -6.24 3.47
CA ILE A 123 -6.08 -5.42 2.28
C ILE A 123 -7.31 -5.43 1.37
N ASN A 124 -7.89 -6.58 1.04
CA ASN A 124 -9.09 -6.65 0.20
C ASN A 124 -10.32 -5.95 0.81
N THR A 125 -10.35 -5.75 2.13
CA THR A 125 -11.41 -4.98 2.81
C THR A 125 -11.25 -3.47 2.63
N TYR A 126 -10.02 -2.96 2.67
CA TYR A 126 -9.73 -1.53 2.73
C TYR A 126 -9.12 -0.94 1.45
N THR A 127 -8.61 -1.79 0.57
CA THR A 127 -8.06 -1.39 -0.73
C THR A 127 -9.11 -0.70 -1.59
N THR A 128 -8.62 0.23 -2.38
CA THR A 128 -9.37 0.85 -3.49
C THR A 128 -9.03 0.19 -4.83
N SER A 129 -8.40 -0.99 -4.77
CA SER A 129 -7.96 -1.81 -5.90
C SER A 129 -6.95 -1.10 -6.83
N HIS A 130 -6.13 -0.20 -6.27
CA HIS A 130 -5.13 0.55 -7.02
C HIS A 130 -3.79 -0.20 -7.10
N SER A 131 -2.98 -0.13 -6.05
CA SER A 131 -1.65 -0.75 -5.99
C SER A 131 -1.41 -1.38 -4.64
N GLU A 132 -1.01 -2.64 -4.62
CA GLU A 132 -0.76 -3.39 -3.40
C GLU A 132 0.60 -4.08 -3.50
N ALA A 133 1.34 -4.16 -2.40
CA ALA A 133 2.66 -4.78 -2.40
C ALA A 133 2.85 -5.73 -1.23
N ILE A 134 3.54 -6.84 -1.48
CA ILE A 134 4.11 -7.71 -0.44
C ILE A 134 5.64 -7.61 -0.47
N VAL A 135 6.26 -7.59 0.71
CA VAL A 135 7.70 -7.78 0.89
C VAL A 135 7.93 -9.13 1.56
N THR A 136 8.54 -10.07 0.85
CA THR A 136 8.82 -11.43 1.35
C THR A 136 9.98 -12.09 0.57
N GLN A 137 10.70 -13.02 1.19
CA GLN A 137 11.62 -13.94 0.51
C GLN A 137 10.98 -15.31 0.22
N ASP A 138 9.75 -15.54 0.66
CA ASP A 138 9.01 -16.78 0.42
C ASP A 138 8.20 -16.68 -0.88
N ILE A 139 8.60 -17.47 -1.87
CA ILE A 139 7.98 -17.48 -3.20
C ILE A 139 6.51 -17.92 -3.13
N SER A 140 6.18 -18.90 -2.30
CA SER A 140 4.80 -19.41 -2.20
C SER A 140 3.84 -18.36 -1.66
N ARG A 141 4.31 -17.54 -0.72
CA ARG A 141 3.54 -16.42 -0.15
C ARG A 141 3.43 -15.25 -1.10
N ALA A 142 4.48 -14.99 -1.88
CA ALA A 142 4.44 -13.98 -2.93
C ALA A 142 3.40 -14.33 -4.00
N GLU A 143 3.40 -15.59 -4.48
CA GLU A 143 2.43 -16.10 -5.46
C GLU A 143 1.00 -16.03 -4.91
N GLN A 144 0.76 -16.53 -3.70
CA GLN A 144 -0.55 -16.47 -3.06
C GLN A 144 -1.05 -15.02 -2.94
N PHE A 145 -0.19 -14.09 -2.50
CA PHE A 145 -0.57 -12.67 -2.40
C PHE A 145 -0.93 -12.07 -3.76
N GLN A 146 -0.20 -12.42 -4.82
CA GLN A 146 -0.51 -11.95 -6.17
C GLN A 146 -1.82 -12.51 -6.72
N ASP A 147 -2.14 -13.76 -6.38
CA ASP A 147 -3.37 -14.43 -6.83
C ASP A 147 -4.61 -13.94 -6.07
N ASP A 148 -4.48 -13.68 -4.77
CA ASP A 148 -5.62 -13.42 -3.89
C ASP A 148 -5.90 -11.92 -3.63
N VAL A 149 -4.95 -11.02 -3.94
CA VAL A 149 -5.14 -9.56 -3.81
C VAL A 149 -5.67 -8.97 -5.12
N ASP A 150 -6.84 -8.34 -5.06
CA ASP A 150 -7.52 -7.84 -6.25
C ASP A 150 -7.29 -6.33 -6.47
N ALA A 151 -6.15 -6.00 -7.08
CA ALA A 151 -5.77 -4.63 -7.43
C ALA A 151 -5.35 -4.49 -8.90
N ALA A 152 -5.22 -3.26 -9.37
CA ALA A 152 -4.74 -2.98 -10.72
C ALA A 152 -3.27 -3.36 -10.91
N ALA A 153 -2.45 -3.22 -9.86
CA ALA A 153 -1.09 -3.71 -9.81
C ALA A 153 -0.79 -4.36 -8.45
N VAL A 154 -0.25 -5.58 -8.47
CA VAL A 154 0.19 -6.30 -7.27
C VAL A 154 1.70 -6.60 -7.37
N TYR A 155 2.46 -6.05 -6.42
CA TYR A 155 3.92 -6.07 -6.43
C TYR A 155 4.49 -7.05 -5.41
N VAL A 156 5.63 -7.64 -5.77
CA VAL A 156 6.48 -8.41 -4.85
C VAL A 156 7.82 -7.71 -4.76
N ASN A 157 8.23 -7.33 -3.55
CA ASN A 157 9.52 -6.68 -3.27
C ASN A 157 9.77 -5.42 -4.10
N ALA A 158 8.71 -4.66 -4.40
CA ALA A 158 8.79 -3.40 -5.16
C ALA A 158 7.84 -2.35 -4.60
N SER A 159 8.15 -1.08 -4.86
CA SER A 159 7.36 0.06 -4.41
C SER A 159 6.07 0.22 -5.23
N THR A 160 4.97 0.57 -4.57
CA THR A 160 3.70 0.92 -5.23
C THR A 160 3.83 2.14 -6.14
N ARG A 161 4.86 2.98 -5.94
CA ARG A 161 5.18 4.14 -6.78
C ARG A 161 5.45 3.80 -8.23
N PHE A 162 5.72 2.53 -8.55
CA PHE A 162 5.91 2.08 -9.91
C PHE A 162 4.60 1.95 -10.71
N THR A 163 3.42 2.13 -10.11
CA THR A 163 2.17 2.14 -10.87
C THR A 163 2.04 3.46 -11.60
N ASP A 164 2.63 3.52 -12.79
CA ASP A 164 2.70 4.69 -13.66
C ASP A 164 3.02 4.21 -15.09
N GLY A 165 2.34 4.76 -16.09
CA GLY A 165 2.47 4.32 -17.48
C GLY A 165 3.85 4.52 -18.08
N PHE A 166 4.57 5.60 -17.71
CA PHE A 166 5.94 5.79 -18.17
C PHE A 166 6.87 4.73 -17.56
N VAL A 167 6.72 4.48 -16.25
CA VAL A 167 7.47 3.42 -15.55
C VAL A 167 7.18 2.04 -16.16
N PHE A 168 5.93 1.76 -16.52
CA PHE A 168 5.52 0.49 -17.15
C PHE A 168 5.92 0.39 -18.64
N GLY A 169 6.57 1.40 -19.20
CA GLY A 169 7.04 1.39 -20.59
C GLY A 169 5.96 1.72 -21.64
N LEU A 170 4.81 2.25 -21.22
CA LEU A 170 3.74 2.72 -22.11
C LEU A 170 4.02 4.12 -22.69
N GLY A 171 5.07 4.78 -22.21
CA GLY A 171 5.49 6.12 -22.64
C GLY A 171 4.68 7.25 -22.00
N ALA A 172 3.35 7.19 -22.07
CA ALA A 172 2.45 8.12 -21.39
C ALA A 172 1.20 7.38 -20.91
N GLU A 173 0.48 7.97 -19.96
CA GLU A 173 -0.83 7.49 -19.53
C GLU A 173 -1.88 8.60 -19.52
N ILE A 174 -3.13 8.21 -19.74
CA ILE A 174 -4.31 9.07 -19.50
C ILE A 174 -4.61 9.13 -17.99
N GLY A 175 -4.30 8.06 -17.28
CA GLY A 175 -4.44 7.88 -15.84
C GLY A 175 -4.46 6.40 -15.49
N ILE A 176 -4.72 6.08 -14.22
CA ILE A 176 -4.73 4.73 -13.69
C ILE A 176 -6.15 4.32 -13.37
N SER A 177 -6.68 3.31 -14.10
CA SER A 177 -8.03 2.83 -13.82
C SER A 177 -8.05 1.71 -12.81
N THR A 178 -8.91 1.82 -11.80
CA THR A 178 -9.10 0.78 -10.78
C THR A 178 -10.31 -0.11 -11.07
N GLN A 179 -11.06 0.18 -12.14
CA GLN A 179 -12.27 -0.58 -12.48
C GLN A 179 -11.95 -1.92 -13.14
N LYS A 180 -12.88 -2.88 -13.04
CA LYS A 180 -12.73 -4.23 -13.61
C LYS A 180 -13.19 -4.37 -15.07
N MET A 181 -13.60 -3.27 -15.70
CA MET A 181 -14.22 -3.27 -17.03
C MET A 181 -13.34 -2.50 -18.02
N HIS A 182 -13.16 -3.07 -19.21
CA HIS A 182 -12.38 -2.53 -20.34
C HIS A 182 -10.85 -2.45 -20.11
N ALA A 183 -10.38 -1.51 -19.30
CA ALA A 183 -8.97 -1.29 -19.00
C ALA A 183 -8.78 -1.09 -17.49
N ARG A 184 -7.70 -1.65 -16.95
CA ARG A 184 -7.34 -1.59 -15.54
C ARG A 184 -5.83 -1.40 -15.42
N GLY A 185 -5.40 -0.52 -14.51
CA GLY A 185 -4.02 -0.06 -14.38
C GLY A 185 -3.72 1.17 -15.23
N PRO A 186 -2.43 1.50 -15.45
CA PRO A 186 -1.99 2.57 -16.32
C PRO A 186 -2.54 2.42 -17.74
N MET A 187 -3.18 3.45 -18.26
CA MET A 187 -3.83 3.42 -19.58
C MET A 187 -3.03 4.21 -20.60
N GLY A 188 -2.33 3.47 -21.47
CA GLY A 188 -1.60 4.00 -22.62
C GLY A 188 -2.48 4.27 -23.85
N LEU A 189 -1.84 4.33 -25.03
CA LEU A 189 -2.47 4.52 -26.35
C LEU A 189 -3.22 3.28 -26.84
#